data_AF-A0A938TEN1-F1
#
_entry.id   AF-A0A938TEN1-F1
#
_cell.length_a   1.000
_cell.length_b   1.000
_cell.length_c   1.000
_cell.angle_alpha   90.00
_cell.angle_beta   90.00
_cell.angle_gamma   90.00
#
_symmetry.space_group_name_H-M   'P 1'
#
loop_
_entity.id
_entity.type
_entity.pdbx_description
1 polymer ?
#
loop_
_entity_poly.entity_id
_entity_poly.type
_entity_poly.pdbx_seq_one_letter_code
_entity_poly.pdbx_strand_id
1 'polypeptide(L)'
;MLTLMVCSALSSTLPFMGAVICYKWLNKDLKILSILFLAAVTSDLTTLYIRFFTSEFNVWIFHIYTLLEFIILTILLYRWQVNRLIKKVIGFYIPFYIIIWLLSKYFIESLNQIDGFTSTLGSALLMSAVMITFYQIITHEEHISLRDCRFLVMLGILIYNGGNLFIFGVSNIIDVWPIHSIFNIISNIVYTFAFLCQHPKLNFSGLSS
;
A
#
# COMPACT_ATOMS: atom_id res chain seq x y z
N MET A 1 7.94 -21.47 7.03
CA MET A 1 7.75 -20.07 7.43
C MET A 1 8.76 -19.13 6.76
N LEU A 2 10.07 -19.37 6.88
CA LEU A 2 11.12 -18.52 6.27
C LEU A 2 10.96 -18.37 4.75
N THR A 3 10.69 -19.47 4.02
CA THR A 3 10.52 -19.45 2.56
C THR A 3 9.40 -18.50 2.12
N LEU A 4 8.27 -18.50 2.82
CA LEU A 4 7.12 -17.65 2.48
C LEU A 4 7.43 -16.16 2.76
N MET A 5 8.15 -15.86 3.84
CA MET A 5 8.62 -14.51 4.14
C MET A 5 9.59 -14.00 3.07
N VAL A 6 10.51 -14.85 2.59
CA VAL A 6 11.42 -14.51 1.49
C VAL A 6 10.65 -14.29 0.19
N CYS A 7 9.66 -15.14 -0.13
CA CYS A 7 8.79 -14.92 -1.30
C CYS A 7 8.01 -13.60 -1.20
N SER A 8 7.49 -13.26 -0.02
CA SER A 8 6.81 -12.00 0.24
C SER A 8 7.74 -10.80 0.02
N ALA A 9 8.94 -10.82 0.61
CA ALA A 9 9.93 -9.77 0.44
C ALA A 9 10.41 -9.64 -1.02
N LEU A 10 10.58 -10.75 -1.74
CA LEU A 10 10.91 -10.71 -3.17
C LEU A 10 9.74 -10.18 -4.01
N SER A 11 8.50 -10.42 -3.61
CA SER A 11 7.33 -9.94 -4.35
C SER A 11 7.21 -8.42 -4.38
N SER A 12 7.72 -7.70 -3.37
CA SER A 12 7.71 -6.22 -3.35
C SER A 12 8.60 -5.61 -4.44
N THR A 13 9.55 -6.38 -4.97
CA THR A 13 10.37 -5.96 -6.13
C THR A 13 9.58 -5.93 -7.43
N LEU A 14 8.50 -6.73 -7.55
CA LEU A 14 7.68 -6.79 -8.77
C LEU A 14 7.05 -5.45 -9.15
N PRO A 15 6.30 -4.76 -8.26
CA PRO A 15 5.70 -3.47 -8.60
C PRO A 15 6.76 -2.40 -8.86
N PHE A 16 7.91 -2.44 -8.15
CA PHE A 16 9.03 -1.55 -8.43
C PHE A 16 9.62 -1.78 -9.83
N MET A 17 9.87 -3.03 -10.21
CA MET A 17 10.34 -3.37 -11.56
C MET A 17 9.32 -2.95 -12.64
N GLY A 18 8.03 -3.19 -12.40
CA GLY A 18 6.95 -2.72 -13.27
C GLY A 18 6.98 -1.20 -13.44
N ALA A 19 7.18 -0.46 -12.35
CA ALA A 19 7.31 0.99 -12.38
C ALA A 19 8.55 1.47 -13.15
N VAL A 20 9.71 0.82 -12.98
CA VAL A 20 10.95 1.14 -13.70
C VAL A 20 10.79 0.89 -15.20
N ILE A 21 10.26 -0.27 -15.59
CA ILE A 21 10.02 -0.62 -17.00
C ILE A 21 9.07 0.40 -17.64
N CYS A 22 8.01 0.79 -16.93
CA CYS A 22 6.98 1.67 -17.47
C CYS A 22 7.23 3.16 -17.21
N TYR A 23 8.35 3.55 -16.57
CA TYR A 23 8.53 4.87 -15.96
C TYR A 23 8.28 6.06 -16.90
N LYS A 24 8.68 5.91 -18.18
CA LYS A 24 8.49 6.93 -19.21
C LYS A 24 7.02 7.21 -19.53
N TRP A 25 6.14 6.23 -19.32
CA TRP A 25 4.71 6.30 -19.64
C TRP A 25 3.82 6.49 -18.40
N LEU A 26 4.38 6.42 -17.19
CA LEU A 26 3.60 6.61 -15.98
C LEU A 26 3.05 8.03 -15.87
N ASN A 27 1.76 8.12 -15.52
CA ASN A 27 1.16 9.37 -15.09
C ASN A 27 1.77 9.85 -13.77
N LYS A 28 1.50 11.10 -13.39
CA LYS A 28 2.08 11.71 -12.18
C LYS A 28 1.72 10.95 -10.90
N ASP A 29 0.54 10.34 -10.83
CA ASP A 29 0.06 9.63 -9.64
C ASP A 29 0.84 8.32 -9.45
N LEU A 30 1.02 7.54 -10.52
CA LEU A 30 1.80 6.31 -10.47
C LEU A 30 3.30 6.58 -10.26
N LYS A 31 3.82 7.72 -10.71
CA LYS A 31 5.19 8.14 -10.34
C LYS A 31 5.33 8.34 -8.83
N ILE A 32 4.34 8.95 -8.17
CA ILE A 32 4.33 9.06 -6.71
C ILE A 32 4.27 7.66 -6.07
N LEU A 33 3.40 6.78 -6.59
CA LEU A 33 3.30 5.40 -6.12
C LEU A 33 4.60 4.62 -6.29
N SER A 34 5.39 4.89 -7.33
CA SER A 34 6.69 4.24 -7.55
C SER A 34 7.70 4.54 -6.43
N ILE A 35 7.62 5.72 -5.81
CA ILE A 35 8.46 6.10 -4.66
C ILE A 35 8.11 5.22 -3.45
N LEU A 36 6.83 4.92 -3.24
CA LEU A 36 6.40 4.00 -2.18
C LEU A 36 6.98 2.59 -2.39
N PHE A 37 6.93 2.07 -3.61
CA PHE A 37 7.50 0.74 -3.88
C PHE A 37 9.03 0.71 -3.81
N LEU A 38 9.71 1.80 -4.16
CA LEU A 38 11.13 1.93 -3.88
C LEU A 38 11.39 1.86 -2.37
N ALA A 39 10.63 2.60 -1.56
CA ALA A 39 10.73 2.55 -0.10
C ALA A 39 10.44 1.14 0.45
N ALA A 40 9.43 0.45 -0.09
CA ALA A 40 9.09 -0.92 0.28
C ALA A 40 10.26 -1.88 0.02
N VAL A 41 10.81 -1.87 -1.20
CA VAL A 41 11.98 -2.70 -1.56
C VAL A 41 13.17 -2.39 -0.66
N THR A 42 13.47 -1.11 -0.38
CA THR A 42 14.58 -0.75 0.51
C THR A 42 14.34 -1.21 1.95
N SER A 43 13.11 -1.15 2.45
CA SER A 43 12.72 -1.62 3.78
C SER A 43 12.90 -3.14 3.89
N ASP A 44 12.38 -3.89 2.91
CA ASP A 44 12.46 -5.34 2.86
C ASP A 44 13.91 -5.82 2.75
N LEU A 45 14.71 -5.23 1.84
CA LEU A 45 16.12 -5.59 1.68
C LEU A 45 16.93 -5.29 2.94
N THR A 46 16.67 -4.16 3.60
CA THR A 46 17.35 -3.80 4.85
C THR A 46 16.98 -4.76 5.99
N THR A 47 15.70 -5.15 6.07
CA THR A 47 15.23 -6.13 7.05
C THR A 47 15.87 -7.49 6.82
N LEU A 48 15.94 -7.95 5.56
CA LEU A 48 16.62 -9.19 5.20
C LEU A 48 18.11 -9.11 5.56
N TYR A 49 18.80 -8.04 5.17
CA TYR A 49 20.21 -7.82 5.48
C TYR A 49 20.47 -7.92 6.99
N ILE A 50 19.76 -7.14 7.80
CA ILE A 50 19.96 -7.13 9.26
C ILE A 50 19.68 -8.49 9.87
N ARG A 51 18.63 -9.17 9.42
CA ARG A 51 18.29 -10.51 9.90
C ARG A 51 19.39 -11.54 9.60
N PHE A 52 20.05 -11.43 8.45
CA PHE A 52 21.17 -12.30 8.11
C PHE A 52 22.42 -12.06 8.98
N PHE A 53 22.69 -10.82 9.39
CA PHE A 53 23.94 -10.47 10.10
C PHE A 53 23.83 -10.38 11.62
N THR A 54 22.66 -10.02 12.15
CA THR A 54 22.49 -9.73 13.60
C THR A 54 21.48 -10.66 14.28
N SER A 55 20.72 -11.45 13.51
CA SER A 55 19.54 -12.19 13.99
C SER A 55 18.45 -11.34 14.65
N GLU A 56 18.58 -10.01 14.63
CA GLU A 56 17.58 -9.08 15.14
C GLU A 56 16.57 -8.67 14.06
N PHE A 57 15.38 -8.27 14.49
CA PHE A 57 14.38 -7.66 13.61
C PHE A 57 14.48 -6.15 13.69
N ASN A 58 14.66 -5.50 12.54
CA ASN A 58 14.65 -4.05 12.47
C ASN A 58 13.20 -3.53 12.44
N VAL A 59 12.61 -3.40 13.63
CA VAL A 59 11.22 -2.97 13.78
C VAL A 59 11.07 -1.47 13.51
N TRP A 60 12.08 -0.65 13.81
CA TRP A 60 12.00 0.81 13.65
C TRP A 60 11.81 1.25 12.19
N ILE A 61 12.43 0.56 11.23
CA ILE A 61 12.24 0.84 9.79
C ILE A 61 10.78 0.61 9.39
N PHE A 62 10.15 -0.43 9.95
CA PHE A 62 8.75 -0.74 9.66
C PHE A 62 7.82 0.41 10.08
N HIS A 63 8.04 1.01 11.26
CA HIS A 63 7.27 2.19 11.72
C HIS A 63 7.37 3.38 10.78
N ILE A 64 8.53 3.61 10.18
CA ILE A 64 8.73 4.70 9.21
C ILE A 64 8.08 4.35 7.88
N TYR A 65 8.19 3.09 7.45
CA TYR A 65 7.55 2.60 6.23
C TYR A 65 6.03 2.69 6.30
N THR A 66 5.39 2.25 7.39
CA THR A 66 3.93 2.31 7.56
C THR A 66 3.42 3.75 7.55
N LEU A 67 4.18 4.68 8.13
CA LEU A 67 3.88 6.11 8.05
C LEU A 67 3.97 6.64 6.62
N LEU A 68 5.04 6.33 5.89
CA LEU A 68 5.22 6.74 4.50
C LEU A 68 4.16 6.14 3.58
N GLU A 69 3.85 4.86 3.74
CA GLU A 69 2.78 4.16 3.03
C GLU A 69 1.46 4.89 3.20
N PHE A 70 1.06 5.14 4.45
CA PHE A 70 -0.18 5.84 4.75
C PHE A 70 -0.25 7.22 4.06
N ILE A 71 0.80 8.02 4.18
CA ILE A 71 0.85 9.37 3.61
C ILE A 71 0.75 9.30 2.09
N ILE A 72 1.55 8.46 1.44
CA ILE A 72 1.60 8.39 -0.02
C ILE A 72 0.27 7.89 -0.59
N LEU A 73 -0.30 6.82 -0.04
CA LEU A 73 -1.59 6.30 -0.49
C LEU A 73 -2.73 7.29 -0.25
N THR A 74 -2.72 8.00 0.88
CA THR A 74 -3.73 9.03 1.16
C THR A 74 -3.60 10.22 0.21
N ILE A 75 -2.39 10.67 -0.14
CA ILE A 75 -2.17 11.73 -1.14
C ILE A 75 -2.72 11.30 -2.51
N LEU A 76 -2.50 10.05 -2.88
CA LEU A 76 -2.99 9.49 -4.14
C LEU A 76 -4.52 9.49 -4.19
N LEU A 77 -5.18 8.97 -3.14
CA LEU A 77 -6.64 8.99 -3.02
C LEU A 77 -7.20 10.42 -2.96
N TYR A 78 -6.53 11.34 -2.26
CA TYR A 78 -6.87 12.76 -2.22
C TYR A 78 -6.88 13.41 -3.60
N ARG A 79 -5.91 13.06 -4.46
CA ARG A 79 -5.81 13.60 -5.83
C ARG A 79 -6.91 13.11 -6.76
N TRP A 80 -7.46 11.92 -6.50
CA TRP A 80 -8.54 11.34 -7.29
C TRP A 80 -9.94 11.85 -6.90
N GLN A 81 -10.07 12.61 -5.82
CA GLN A 81 -11.37 13.16 -5.42
C GLN A 81 -11.81 14.29 -6.32
N VAL A 82 -13.04 14.16 -6.85
CA VAL A 82 -13.72 15.23 -7.59
C VAL A 82 -14.46 16.16 -6.62
N ASN A 83 -15.13 15.61 -5.62
CA ASN A 83 -15.89 16.38 -4.63
C ASN A 83 -14.95 17.09 -3.64
N ARG A 84 -15.05 18.43 -3.57
CA ARG A 84 -14.19 19.27 -2.70
C ARG A 84 -14.33 18.97 -1.21
N LEU A 85 -15.53 18.61 -0.74
CA LEU A 85 -15.76 18.27 0.66
C LEU A 85 -15.04 16.96 1.00
N ILE A 86 -15.25 15.92 0.20
CA ILE A 86 -14.61 14.61 0.40
C ILE A 86 -13.10 14.73 0.28
N LYS A 87 -12.61 15.53 -0.67
CA LYS A 87 -11.20 15.87 -0.81
C LYS A 87 -10.62 16.47 0.47
N LYS A 88 -11.31 17.41 1.11
CA LYS A 88 -10.88 17.98 2.40
C LYS A 88 -10.88 16.94 3.53
N VAL A 89 -11.89 16.07 3.58
CA VAL A 89 -11.99 14.99 4.58
C VAL A 89 -10.81 14.02 4.45
N ILE A 90 -10.54 13.51 3.24
CA ILE A 90 -9.39 12.63 3.01
C ILE A 90 -8.06 13.37 3.25
N GLY A 91 -7.98 14.65 2.89
CA GLY A 91 -6.80 15.47 3.19
C GLY A 91 -6.53 15.62 4.69
N PHE A 92 -7.58 15.64 5.53
CA PHE A 92 -7.45 15.69 6.99
C PHE A 92 -6.91 14.39 7.59
N TYR A 93 -7.04 13.24 6.91
CA TYR A 93 -6.52 11.97 7.41
C TYR A 93 -5.00 12.01 7.63
N ILE A 94 -4.25 12.76 6.81
CA ILE A 94 -2.80 12.88 6.92
C ILE A 94 -2.38 13.52 8.26
N PRO A 95 -2.74 14.78 8.57
CA PRO A 95 -2.36 15.39 9.84
C PRO A 95 -2.95 14.64 11.04
N PHE A 96 -4.17 14.12 10.92
CA PHE A 96 -4.78 13.30 11.97
C PHE A 96 -3.94 12.06 12.29
N TYR A 97 -3.59 11.28 11.28
CA TYR A 97 -2.79 10.07 11.45
C TYR A 97 -1.38 10.37 11.98
N ILE A 98 -0.70 11.41 11.47
CA ILE A 98 0.64 11.80 11.95
C ILE A 98 0.61 12.14 13.45
N ILE A 99 -0.38 12.90 13.90
CA ILE A 99 -0.52 13.26 15.32
C ILE A 99 -0.74 12.01 16.16
N ILE A 100 -1.67 11.13 15.77
CA ILE A 100 -1.95 9.89 16.50
C ILE A 100 -0.73 8.95 16.48
N TRP A 101 -0.03 8.86 15.35
CA TRP A 101 1.18 8.05 15.24
C TRP A 101 2.25 8.54 16.22
N LEU A 102 2.52 9.86 16.27
CA LEU A 102 3.47 10.43 17.22
C LEU A 102 3.08 10.14 18.66
N LEU A 103 1.82 10.44 19.03
CA LEU A 103 1.32 10.15 20.39
C LEU A 103 1.42 8.67 20.73
N SER A 104 1.10 7.78 19.79
CA SER A 104 1.21 6.33 19.99
C SER A 104 2.65 5.93 20.32
N LYS A 105 3.66 6.46 19.61
CA LYS A 105 5.06 6.11 19.86
C LYS A 105 5.59 6.56 21.23
N TYR A 106 4.96 7.55 21.85
CA TYR A 106 5.31 8.01 23.19
C TYR A 106 4.51 7.33 24.31
N PHE A 107 3.25 6.98 24.06
CA PHE A 107 2.33 6.56 25.13
C PHE A 107 1.84 5.11 25.03
N ILE A 108 1.79 4.51 23.84
CA ILE A 108 1.12 3.23 23.61
C ILE A 108 2.10 2.15 23.14
N GLU A 109 2.90 2.44 22.11
CA GLU A 109 3.74 1.45 21.42
C GLU A 109 5.18 1.92 21.33
N SER A 110 6.13 1.10 21.79
CA SER A 110 7.55 1.38 21.63
C SER A 110 8.01 1.17 20.19
N LEU A 111 8.99 1.96 19.71
CA LEU A 111 9.62 1.79 18.38
C LEU A 111 10.32 0.42 18.20
N ASN A 112 10.60 -0.28 19.30
CA ASN A 112 11.22 -1.61 19.29
C ASN A 112 10.18 -2.75 19.23
N GLN A 113 8.89 -2.44 19.21
CA GLN A 113 7.79 -3.40 19.13
C GLN A 113 7.00 -3.16 17.85
N ILE A 114 6.35 -4.20 17.32
CA ILE A 114 5.52 -4.11 16.12
C ILE A 114 4.37 -3.13 16.38
N ASP A 115 4.08 -2.25 15.42
CA ASP A 115 2.94 -1.34 15.51
C ASP A 115 1.63 -2.02 15.15
N GLY A 116 0.90 -2.49 16.16
CA GLY A 116 -0.45 -3.02 15.98
C GLY A 116 -1.49 -1.91 15.89
N PHE A 117 -1.46 -0.96 16.81
CA PHE A 117 -2.43 0.13 16.94
C PHE A 117 -2.34 1.11 15.77
N THR A 118 -1.16 1.67 15.49
CA THR A 118 -1.05 2.65 14.38
C THR A 118 -1.32 2.00 13.03
N SER A 119 -0.83 0.78 12.79
CA SER A 119 -1.12 0.05 11.55
C SER A 119 -2.62 -0.21 11.38
N THR A 120 -3.31 -0.66 12.43
CA THR A 120 -4.76 -0.90 12.39
C THR A 120 -5.54 0.38 12.07
N LEU A 121 -5.19 1.50 12.73
CA LEU A 121 -5.82 2.80 12.46
C LEU A 121 -5.55 3.27 11.02
N GLY A 122 -4.31 3.16 10.55
CA GLY A 122 -3.91 3.52 9.20
C GLY A 122 -4.67 2.72 8.15
N SER A 123 -4.76 1.40 8.33
CA SER A 123 -5.54 0.51 7.46
C SER A 123 -7.03 0.86 7.46
N ALA A 124 -7.64 1.14 8.63
CA ALA A 124 -9.05 1.53 8.71
C ALA A 124 -9.34 2.84 7.97
N LEU A 125 -8.48 3.85 8.16
CA LEU A 125 -8.58 5.14 7.47
C LEU A 125 -8.40 4.97 5.96
N LEU A 126 -7.38 4.24 5.50
CA LEU A 126 -7.16 3.96 4.07
C LEU A 126 -8.34 3.21 3.46
N MET A 127 -8.85 2.17 4.12
CA MET A 127 -10.02 1.44 3.65
C MET A 127 -11.23 2.36 3.51
N SER A 128 -11.51 3.23 4.48
CA SER A 128 -12.60 4.20 4.39
C SER A 128 -12.43 5.15 3.20
N ALA A 129 -11.22 5.67 2.98
CA ALA A 129 -10.91 6.56 1.85
C ALA A 129 -11.07 5.83 0.51
N VAL A 130 -10.63 4.57 0.43
CA VAL A 130 -10.78 3.73 -0.76
C VAL A 130 -12.25 3.47 -1.06
N MET A 131 -13.08 3.11 -0.07
CA MET A 131 -14.51 2.88 -0.28
C MET A 131 -15.24 4.14 -0.78
N ILE A 132 -14.92 5.30 -0.20
CA ILE A 132 -15.47 6.58 -0.66
C ILE A 132 -15.03 6.88 -2.11
N THR A 133 -13.76 6.62 -2.43
CA THR A 133 -13.22 6.86 -3.78
C THR A 133 -13.86 5.91 -4.80
N PHE A 134 -14.00 4.62 -4.46
CA PHE A 134 -14.70 3.64 -5.29
C PHE A 134 -16.13 4.07 -5.60
N TYR A 135 -16.87 4.48 -4.56
CA TYR A 135 -18.24 4.95 -4.72
C TYR A 135 -18.33 6.14 -5.68
N GLN A 136 -17.41 7.11 -5.58
CA GLN A 136 -17.38 8.24 -6.52
C GLN A 136 -17.12 7.81 -7.96
N ILE A 137 -16.12 6.96 -8.18
CA ILE A 137 -15.76 6.51 -9.54
C ILE A 137 -16.94 5.74 -10.16
N ILE A 138 -17.57 4.83 -9.41
CA ILE A 138 -18.73 4.05 -9.89
C ILE A 138 -19.94 4.92 -10.21
N THR A 139 -20.14 6.01 -9.46
CA THR A 139 -21.31 6.89 -9.65
C THR A 139 -21.12 7.94 -10.74
N HIS A 140 -19.87 8.31 -11.08
CA HIS A 140 -19.58 9.42 -12.00
C HIS A 140 -18.96 8.97 -13.33
N GLU A 141 -18.47 7.74 -13.44
CA GLU A 141 -17.88 7.22 -14.68
C GLU A 141 -18.79 6.17 -15.31
N GLU A 142 -19.20 6.40 -16.56
CA GLU A 142 -20.10 5.49 -17.29
C GLU A 142 -19.47 4.10 -17.52
N HIS A 143 -18.14 4.03 -17.65
CA HIS A 143 -17.42 2.79 -17.91
C HIS A 143 -16.10 2.72 -17.13
N ILE A 144 -16.12 1.98 -16.02
CA ILE A 144 -14.88 1.59 -15.32
C ILE A 144 -14.35 0.32 -15.95
N SER A 145 -13.19 0.42 -16.59
CA SER A 145 -12.46 -0.76 -17.05
C SER A 145 -11.78 -1.45 -15.85
N LEU A 146 -11.81 -2.78 -15.80
CA LEU A 146 -10.95 -3.56 -14.90
C LEU A 146 -9.45 -3.31 -15.12
N ARG A 147 -9.09 -2.64 -16.23
CA ARG A 147 -7.73 -2.20 -16.55
C ARG A 147 -7.43 -0.77 -16.15
N ASP A 148 -8.38 -0.04 -15.56
CA ASP A 148 -8.10 1.28 -15.01
C ASP A 148 -7.09 1.13 -13.87
N CYS A 149 -5.94 1.78 -14.02
CA CYS A 149 -4.87 1.68 -13.05
C CYS A 149 -5.30 2.24 -11.67
N ARG A 150 -6.27 3.17 -11.61
CA ARG A 150 -6.87 3.64 -10.35
C ARG A 150 -7.63 2.52 -9.64
N PHE A 151 -8.45 1.78 -10.39
CA PHE A 151 -9.17 0.61 -9.88
C PHE A 151 -8.21 -0.44 -9.32
N LEU A 152 -7.16 -0.78 -10.08
CA LEU A 152 -6.16 -1.77 -9.66
C LEU A 152 -5.40 -1.32 -8.41
N VAL A 153 -4.99 -0.06 -8.31
CA VAL A 153 -4.33 0.46 -7.09
C VAL A 153 -5.27 0.38 -5.90
N MET A 154 -6.53 0.83 -6.01
CA MET A 154 -7.48 0.74 -4.91
C MET A 154 -7.76 -0.71 -4.50
N LEU A 155 -7.83 -1.63 -5.46
CA LEU A 155 -7.96 -3.07 -5.19
C LEU A 155 -6.76 -3.60 -4.39
N GLY A 156 -5.53 -3.21 -4.77
CA GLY A 156 -4.32 -3.54 -4.02
C GLY A 156 -4.36 -3.00 -2.59
N ILE A 157 -4.81 -1.75 -2.40
CA ILE A 157 -4.95 -1.15 -1.06
C ILE A 157 -5.97 -1.95 -0.23
N LEU A 158 -7.12 -2.33 -0.79
CA LEU A 158 -8.15 -3.10 -0.10
C LEU A 158 -7.68 -4.50 0.30
N ILE A 159 -6.99 -5.20 -0.59
CA ILE A 159 -6.48 -6.55 -0.31
C ILE A 159 -5.45 -6.49 0.83
N TYR A 160 -4.47 -5.58 0.74
CA TYR A 160 -3.43 -5.45 1.75
C TYR A 160 -3.98 -4.96 3.09
N ASN A 161 -4.67 -3.82 3.10
CA ASN A 161 -5.13 -3.19 4.34
C ASN A 161 -6.33 -3.92 4.96
N GLY A 162 -7.22 -4.49 4.14
CA GLY A 162 -8.28 -5.37 4.63
C GLY A 162 -7.72 -6.63 5.27
N GLY A 163 -6.72 -7.25 4.64
CA GLY A 163 -5.97 -8.36 5.21
C GLY A 163 -5.32 -8.00 6.53
N ASN A 164 -4.57 -6.89 6.59
CA ASN A 164 -3.90 -6.42 7.81
C ASN A 164 -4.87 -6.13 8.95
N LEU A 165 -6.01 -5.48 8.67
CA LEU A 165 -7.01 -5.17 9.70
C LEU A 165 -7.57 -6.45 10.33
N PHE A 166 -7.84 -7.48 9.50
CA PHE A 166 -8.25 -8.79 10.01
C PHE A 166 -7.14 -9.47 10.81
N ILE A 167 -5.91 -9.47 10.29
CA ILE A 167 -4.72 -10.06 10.92
C ILE A 167 -4.48 -9.48 12.31
N PHE A 168 -4.44 -8.17 12.46
CA PHE A 168 -4.14 -7.57 13.76
C PHE A 168 -5.23 -7.87 14.79
N GLY A 169 -6.49 -8.03 14.35
CA GLY A 169 -7.60 -8.44 15.22
C GLY A 169 -7.50 -9.87 15.75
N VAL A 170 -6.86 -10.78 15.02
CA VAL A 170 -6.73 -12.22 15.39
C VAL A 170 -5.31 -12.63 15.80
N SER A 171 -4.38 -11.67 15.85
CA SER A 171 -2.94 -11.90 16.09
C SER A 171 -2.62 -12.61 17.41
N ASN A 172 -3.51 -12.50 18.41
CA ASN A 172 -3.37 -13.19 19.70
C ASN A 172 -3.84 -14.66 19.67
N ILE A 173 -4.46 -15.12 18.59
CA ILE A 173 -5.11 -16.44 18.49
C ILE A 173 -4.35 -17.36 17.54
N ILE A 174 -3.82 -16.82 16.44
CA ILE A 174 -3.15 -17.58 15.39
C ILE A 174 -1.85 -16.91 14.95
N ASP A 175 -0.93 -17.69 14.39
CA ASP A 175 0.23 -17.14 13.69
C ASP A 175 -0.21 -16.45 12.40
N VAL A 176 -0.12 -15.12 12.39
CA VAL A 176 -0.66 -14.27 11.32
C VAL A 176 0.32 -14.00 10.18
N TRP A 177 1.61 -14.29 10.37
CA TRP A 177 2.63 -13.97 9.38
C TRP A 177 2.45 -14.67 8.02
N PRO A 178 1.99 -15.93 7.95
CA PRO A 178 1.70 -16.57 6.67
C PRO A 178 0.57 -15.88 5.91
N ILE A 179 -0.49 -15.49 6.61
CA ILE A 179 -1.65 -14.81 6.03
C ILE A 179 -1.24 -13.41 5.53
N HIS A 180 -0.48 -12.67 6.34
CA HIS A 180 0.09 -11.38 5.95
C HIS A 180 0.91 -11.49 4.65
N SER A 181 1.78 -12.50 4.58
CA SER A 181 2.63 -12.74 3.42
C SER A 181 1.81 -13.00 2.15
N ILE A 182 0.71 -13.75 2.25
CA ILE A 182 -0.18 -14.03 1.12
C ILE A 182 -0.85 -12.73 0.63
N PHE A 183 -1.44 -11.94 1.54
CA PHE A 183 -2.06 -10.67 1.17
C PHE A 183 -1.05 -9.69 0.55
N ASN A 184 0.17 -9.64 1.07
CA ASN A 184 1.24 -8.83 0.51
C ASN A 184 1.60 -9.26 -0.93
N ILE A 185 1.82 -10.55 -1.16
CA ILE A 185 2.14 -11.10 -2.50
C ILE A 185 1.03 -10.76 -3.49
N ILE A 186 -0.23 -11.02 -3.14
CA ILE A 186 -1.38 -10.73 -4.01
C ILE A 186 -1.45 -9.24 -4.33
N SER A 187 -1.30 -8.38 -3.32
CA SER A 187 -1.34 -6.93 -3.50
C SER A 187 -0.21 -6.44 -4.41
N ASN A 188 1.02 -6.94 -4.22
CA ASN A 188 2.17 -6.62 -5.06
C ASN A 188 1.96 -7.02 -6.52
N ILE A 189 1.34 -8.18 -6.78
CA ILE A 189 0.95 -8.59 -8.14
C ILE A 189 -0.06 -7.60 -8.73
N VAL A 190 -1.09 -7.22 -7.98
CA VAL A 190 -2.11 -6.25 -8.44
C VAL A 190 -1.48 -4.88 -8.75
N TYR A 191 -0.62 -4.38 -7.87
CA TYR A 191 0.11 -3.13 -8.11
C TYR A 191 1.04 -3.20 -9.33
N THR A 192 1.66 -4.36 -9.57
CA THR A 192 2.47 -4.59 -10.77
C THR A 192 1.61 -4.43 -12.03
N PHE A 193 0.43 -5.05 -12.06
CA PHE A 193 -0.52 -4.84 -13.16
C PHE A 193 -0.96 -3.38 -13.30
N ALA A 194 -1.11 -2.65 -12.20
CA ALA A 194 -1.43 -1.22 -12.21
C ALA A 194 -0.33 -0.34 -12.86
N PHE A 195 0.94 -0.77 -12.82
CA PHE A 195 2.00 -0.10 -13.58
C PHE A 195 2.01 -0.53 -15.05
N LEU A 196 1.84 -1.83 -15.31
CA LEU A 196 1.89 -2.39 -16.67
C LEU A 196 0.73 -1.92 -17.56
N CYS A 197 -0.45 -1.61 -17.00
CA CYS A 197 -1.59 -1.07 -17.77
C CYS A 197 -1.30 0.28 -18.45
N GLN A 198 -0.32 1.05 -17.96
CA GLN A 198 0.08 2.31 -18.59
C GLN A 198 1.00 2.15 -19.80
N HIS A 199 1.57 0.96 -20.03
CA HIS A 199 2.52 0.77 -21.11
C HIS A 199 1.80 0.69 -22.47
N PRO A 200 2.12 1.56 -23.46
CA PRO A 200 1.33 1.67 -24.70
C PRO A 200 1.22 0.37 -25.52
N LYS A 201 2.29 -0.45 -25.54
CA LYS A 201 2.27 -1.74 -26.27
C LYS A 201 1.57 -2.87 -25.52
N LEU A 202 1.41 -2.74 -24.20
CA LEU A 202 0.69 -3.70 -23.36
C LEU A 202 -0.76 -3.26 -23.14
N ASN A 203 -1.07 -2.01 -23.48
CA ASN A 203 -2.41 -1.47 -23.49
C ASN A 203 -3.14 -1.97 -24.75
N PHE A 204 -3.72 -3.17 -24.68
CA PHE A 204 -4.45 -3.80 -25.79
C PHE A 204 -5.76 -3.09 -26.19
N SER A 205 -5.99 -1.84 -25.75
CA SER A 205 -7.12 -1.00 -26.16
C SER A 205 -7.04 -0.55 -27.63
N GLY A 206 -5.94 -0.84 -28.34
CA GLY A 206 -5.79 -0.60 -29.77
C GLY A 206 -6.35 -1.69 -30.70
N LEU A 207 -7.11 -2.67 -30.19
CA LEU A 207 -7.73 -3.73 -31.00
C LEU A 207 -9.25 -3.54 -31.21
N SER A 208 -9.77 -2.36 -30.88
CA SER A 208 -11.19 -1.99 -31.06
C SER A 208 -11.35 -0.67 -31.82
N SER A 209 -10.59 -0.49 -32.90
CA SER A 209 -10.81 0.55 -33.90
C SER A 209 -10.84 -0.06 -35.29
#